data_AF-A0A356E4W1-F1
#
_entry.id   AF-A0A356E4W1-F1
#
_cell.length_a   1.000
_cell.length_b   1.000
_cell.length_c   1.000
_cell.angle_alpha   90.00
_cell.angle_beta   90.00
_cell.angle_gamma   90.00
#
_symmetry.space_group_name_H-M   'P 1'
#
loop_
_entity.id
_entity.type
_entity.pdbx_description
1 polymer ?
#
loop_
_entity_poly.entity_id
_entity_poly.type
_entity_poly.pdbx_seq_one_letter_code
_entity_poly.pdbx_strand_id
1 'polypeptide(L)' 'MERKLIKHITSELSLYYYNQIPVVEMQHRTGSAKIALQGAHLLSWQPTKA' A
#
# COMPACT_ATOMS: atom_id res chain seq x y z
N MET A 1 4.87 -14.80 0.10
CA MET A 1 5.11 -13.61 0.94
C MET A 1 3.95 -13.50 1.91
N GLU A 2 4.22 -13.29 3.20
CA GLU A 2 3.16 -13.13 4.20
C GLU A 2 2.71 -11.66 4.22
N ARG A 3 1.41 -11.44 4.02
CA ARG A 3 0.77 -10.12 4.08
C ARG A 3 -0.18 -10.10 5.27
N LYS A 4 0.05 -9.22 6.24
CA LYS A 4 -0.80 -9.08 7.44
C LYS A 4 -1.34 -7.67 7.54
N LEU A 5 -2.66 -7.52 7.64
CA LEU A 5 -3.30 -6.23 7.88
C LEU A 5 -2.93 -5.74 9.29
N ILE A 6 -2.50 -4.47 9.39
CA ILE A 6 -2.25 -3.79 10.66
C ILE A 6 -3.45 -2.90 10.99
N LYS A 7 -3.84 -2.05 10.04
CA LYS A 7 -4.86 -1.02 10.26
C LYS A 7 -5.47 -0.54 8.95
N HIS A 8 -6.78 -0.33 8.95
CA HIS A 8 -7.44 0.51 7.97
C HIS A 8 -7.33 1.97 8.42
N ILE A 9 -6.66 2.82 7.63
CA ILE A 9 -6.48 4.24 7.93
C ILE A 9 -7.71 5.01 7.43
N THR A 10 -8.13 4.71 6.21
CA THR A 10 -9.38 5.16 5.59
C THR A 10 -9.99 3.99 4.79
N SER A 11 -11.14 4.20 4.15
CA SER A 11 -11.73 3.21 3.23
C SER A 11 -10.82 2.85 2.04
N GLU A 12 -9.91 3.75 1.67
CA GLU A 12 -9.07 3.64 0.47
C GLU A 12 -7.60 3.41 0.82
N LEU A 13 -7.24 3.49 2.09
CA LEU A 13 -5.86 3.43 2.56
C LEU A 13 -5.72 2.45 3.73
N SER A 14 -4.87 1.45 3.55
CA SER A 14 -4.65 0.41 4.55
C SER A 14 -3.16 0.17 4.76
N LEU A 15 -2.79 -0.13 6.01
CA LEU A 15 -1.42 -0.44 6.39
C LEU A 15 -1.28 -1.95 6.57
N TYR A 16 -0.29 -2.52 5.89
CA TYR A 16 0.03 -3.94 5.94
C TYR A 16 1.49 -4.16 6.32
N TYR A 17 1.78 -5.29 6.95
CA TYR A 17 3.12 -5.87 6.95
C TYR A 17 3.29 -6.76 5.73
N TYR A 18 4.34 -6.49 4.97
CA TYR A 18 4.90 -7.37 3.96
C TYR A 18 6.16 -8.00 4.56
N ASN A 19 6.02 -9.22 5.06
CA ASN A 19 6.99 -9.83 5.97
C ASN A 19 7.19 -8.91 7.20
N GLN A 20 8.29 -8.15 7.27
CA GLN A 20 8.59 -7.22 8.38
C GLN A 20 8.55 -5.74 7.96
N ILE A 21 8.27 -5.46 6.68
CA ILE A 21 8.26 -4.10 6.16
C ILE A 21 6.83 -3.57 6.20
N PRO A 22 6.56 -2.45 6.91
CA PRO A 22 5.27 -1.81 6.87
C PRO A 22 5.08 -1.08 5.53
N VAL A 23 3.98 -1.39 4.85
CA VAL A 23 3.61 -0.87 3.53
C VAL A 23 2.21 -0.28 3.59
N VAL A 24 2.09 0.96 3.13
CA VAL A 24 0.81 1.61 2.86
C VAL A 24 0.32 1.15 1.50
N GLU A 25 -0.86 0.55 1.48
CA GLU A 25 -1.57 0.23 0.26
C GLU A 25 -2.73 1.19 0.06
N MET A 26 -2.78 1.78 -1.12
CA MET A 26 -3.87 2.63 -1.57
C MET A 26 -4.65 1.90 -2.65
N GLN A 27 -5.97 1.86 -2.48
CA GLN A 27 -6.93 1.49 -3.51
C GLN A 27 -7.89 2.65 -3.68
N HIS A 28 -7.70 3.44 -4.74
CA HIS A 28 -8.50 4.62 -5.03
C HIS A 28 -8.92 4.59 -6.51
N ARG A 29 -9.95 5.35 -6.86
CA ARG A 29 -10.43 5.47 -8.25
C ARG A 29 -9.38 5.95 -9.26
N THR A 30 -8.29 6.58 -8.80
CA THR A 30 -7.18 7.01 -9.68
C THR A 30 -6.18 5.90 -9.95
N GLY A 31 -6.13 4.87 -9.10
CA GLY A 31 -5.18 3.77 -9.22
C GLY A 31 -4.92 3.06 -7.91
N SER A 32 -4.07 2.05 -7.99
CA SER A 32 -3.54 1.33 -6.84
C SER A 32 -2.08 1.66 -6.63
N ALA A 33 -1.67 1.82 -5.38
CA ALA A 33 -0.27 2.10 -5.02
C ALA A 33 0.17 1.28 -3.82
N LYS A 34 1.46 0.95 -3.77
CA LYS A 34 2.11 0.36 -2.59
C LYS A 34 3.35 1.15 -2.25
N ILE A 35 3.42 1.65 -1.02
CA ILE A 35 4.51 2.51 -0.55
C ILE A 35 5.07 1.92 0.74
N ALA A 36 6.35 1.54 0.74
CA ALA A 36 7.03 1.12 1.96
C ALA A 36 7.27 2.35 2.85
N LEU A 37 6.96 2.26 4.14
CA LEU A 37 7.29 3.34 5.08
C LEU A 37 8.81 3.47 5.27
N GLN A 38 9.55 2.37 5.10
CA GLN A 38 11.01 2.40 5.08
C GLN A 38 11.50 3.12 3.82
N GLY A 39 12.15 4.27 4.00
CA GLY A 39 12.69 5.08 2.91
C GLY A 39 11.64 5.71 2.00
N ALA A 40 10.35 5.69 2.39
CA ALA A 40 9.23 6.20 1.59
C ALA A 40 9.21 5.66 0.13
N HIS A 41 9.64 4.40 -0.06
CA HIS A 41 9.85 3.83 -1.37
C HIS A 41 8.52 3.41 -2.01
N LEU A 42 8.19 4.00 -3.18
CA LEU A 42 7.11 3.53 -4.04
C LEU A 42 7.47 2.17 -4.66
N LEU A 43 6.85 1.11 -4.16
CA LEU A 43 7.07 -0.26 -4.65
C LEU A 43 6.28 -0.54 -5.93
N SER A 44 5.10 0.06 -6.06
CA SER A 44 4.21 -0.15 -7.19
C SER A 44 3.24 1.01 -7.34
N TRP A 45 3.00 1.39 -8.60
CA TRP A 45 1.94 2.30 -9.01
C TRP A 45 1.24 1.70 -10.23
N GLN A 46 -0.07 1.56 -10.16
CA GLN A 46 -0.90 1.12 -11.26
C GLN A 46 -2.08 2.08 -11.44
N PRO A 47 -2.00 3.03 -12.38
CA PRO A 47 -3.10 3.95 -12.64
C PRO A 47 -4.29 3.20 -13.25
N THR A 48 -5.51 3.66 -12.98
CA THR A 48 -6.73 3.06 -13.54
C THR A 48 -6.89 3.34 -15.03
N LYS A 49 -6.35 4.46 -15.51
CA LYS A 49 -6.28 4.81 -16.93
C LYS A 49 -4.81 5.03 -17.28
N ALA A 50 -4.27 4.18 -18.14
CA ALA A 50 -2.94 4.34 -18.74
C ALA A 50 -3.04 5.20 -20.00
#